data_AF-A0A7J2RFT9-F1
#
_entry.id   AF-A0A7J2RFT9-F1
#
_cell.length_a   1.000
_cell.length_b   1.000
_cell.length_c   1.000
_cell.angle_alpha   90.00
_cell.angle_beta   90.00
_cell.angle_gamma   90.00
#
_symmetry.space_group_name_H-M   'P 1'
#
loop_
_entity.id
_entity.type
_entity.pdbx_description
1 polymer ?
#
loop_
_entity_poly.entity_id
_entity_poly.type
_entity_poly.pdbx_seq_one_letter_code
_entity_poly.pdbx_strand_id
1 'polypeptide(L)'
;MPKTIKFICPKCGCNRLVSIESIPVSRPIINISSDGDHDYGKEEQGDIKVRYYKCSDCDFVVSDTIDATIIKDVVKLGYWCKMNCKQE
;
A
#
# COMPACT_ATOMS: atom_id res chain seq x y z
N MET A 1 -6.69 2.92 -28.74
CA MET A 1 -6.72 3.42 -27.35
C MET A 1 -6.24 2.30 -26.42
N PRO A 2 -5.36 2.56 -25.44
CA PRO A 2 -4.97 1.52 -24.49
C PRO A 2 -6.20 1.08 -23.69
N LYS A 3 -6.44 -0.24 -23.60
CA LYS A 3 -7.55 -0.80 -22.82
C LYS A 3 -7.37 -0.41 -21.36
N THR A 4 -8.33 0.34 -20.81
CA THR A 4 -8.31 0.72 -19.39
C THR A 4 -8.76 -0.47 -18.54
N ILE A 5 -8.06 -0.75 -17.44
CA ILE A 5 -8.42 -1.82 -16.51
C ILE A 5 -9.31 -1.20 -15.43
N LYS A 6 -10.51 -1.74 -15.23
CA LYS A 6 -11.45 -1.31 -14.20
C LYS A 6 -11.38 -2.25 -13.01
N PHE A 7 -11.16 -1.71 -11.82
CA PHE A 7 -11.28 -2.49 -10.58
C PHE A 7 -12.77 -2.74 -10.28
N ILE A 8 -13.09 -3.98 -9.96
CA ILE A 8 -14.38 -4.42 -9.44
C ILE A 8 -14.07 -5.29 -8.23
N CYS A 9 -14.50 -4.86 -7.05
CA CYS A 9 -14.24 -5.58 -5.81
C CYS A 9 -14.93 -6.96 -5.87
N PRO A 10 -14.20 -8.08 -5.66
CA PRO A 10 -14.80 -9.41 -5.69
C PRO A 10 -15.74 -9.67 -4.50
N LYS A 11 -15.62 -8.88 -3.42
CA LYS A 11 -16.43 -9.04 -2.21
C LYS A 11 -17.77 -8.29 -2.28
N CYS A 12 -17.78 -7.03 -2.74
CA CYS A 12 -18.99 -6.20 -2.75
C CYS A 12 -19.44 -5.73 -4.14
N GLY A 13 -18.66 -5.97 -5.20
CA GLY A 13 -18.96 -5.53 -6.56
C GLY A 13 -18.73 -4.03 -6.83
N CYS A 14 -18.39 -3.23 -5.82
CA CYS A 14 -18.10 -1.81 -5.98
C CYS A 14 -16.78 -1.58 -6.74
N ASN A 15 -16.61 -0.39 -7.33
CA ASN A 15 -15.48 -0.05 -8.20
C ASN A 15 -14.51 0.98 -7.59
N ARG A 16 -14.59 1.22 -6.28
CA ARG A 16 -13.74 2.19 -5.58
C ARG A 16 -12.57 1.48 -4.90
N LEU A 17 -11.38 1.67 -5.45
CA LEU A 17 -10.12 1.23 -4.88
C LEU A 17 -9.35 2.43 -4.34
N VAL A 18 -8.73 2.28 -3.17
CA VAL A 18 -7.86 3.30 -2.58
C VAL A 18 -6.47 2.72 -2.28
N SER A 19 -5.43 3.52 -2.47
CA SER A 19 -4.09 3.24 -1.95
C SER A 19 -4.01 3.68 -0.49
N ILE A 20 -3.50 2.80 0.36
CA ILE A 20 -3.14 3.13 1.74
C ILE A 20 -1.64 3.32 1.76
N GLU A 21 -1.22 4.50 2.17
CA GLU A 21 0.15 4.98 2.04
C GLU A 21 0.73 5.34 3.41
N SER A 22 2.05 5.29 3.53
CA SER A 22 2.76 5.72 4.73
C SER A 22 4.01 6.48 4.35
N ILE A 23 4.35 7.51 5.13
CA ILE A 23 5.59 8.26 5.01
C ILE A 23 6.53 7.72 6.08
N PRO A 24 7.65 7.07 5.71
CA PRO A 24 8.66 6.69 6.70
C PRO A 24 9.27 7.96 7.29
N VAL A 25 9.32 8.00 8.61
CA VAL A 25 9.92 9.08 9.37
C VAL A 25 11.12 8.52 10.12
N SER A 26 12.29 9.10 9.89
CA SER A 26 13.52 8.76 10.61
C SER A 26 14.02 9.95 11.39
N ARG A 27 14.63 9.67 12.55
CA ARG A 27 15.35 10.66 13.34
C ARG A 27 16.73 10.08 13.64
N PRO A 28 17.83 10.69 13.16
CA PRO A 28 19.15 10.19 13.47
C PRO A 28 19.40 10.31 14.97
N ILE A 29 19.96 9.27 15.57
CA ILE A 29 20.43 9.32 16.96
C ILE A 29 21.78 10.04 16.93
N ILE A 30 21.85 11.20 17.58
CA ILE A 30 23.07 12.01 17.63
C ILE A 30 23.95 11.56 18.79
N ASN A 31 23.34 11.24 19.92
CA ASN A 31 24.04 10.83 21.13
C ASN A 31 23.26 9.75 21.88
N ILE A 32 24.00 8.89 22.58
CA ILE A 32 23.46 7.88 23.50
C ILE A 32 24.12 8.15 24.85
N SER A 33 23.34 8.58 25.83
CA SER A 33 23.86 8.84 27.18
C SER A 33 24.17 7.53 27.90
N SER A 34 25.00 7.61 28.94
CA SER A 34 25.45 6.46 29.72
C SER A 34 24.34 5.72 30.48
N ASP A 35 23.19 6.37 30.68
CA ASP A 35 21.97 5.80 31.27
C ASP A 35 20.98 5.25 30.23
N GLY A 36 21.32 5.33 28.93
CA GLY A 36 20.55 4.74 27.84
C GLY A 36 19.51 5.67 27.20
N ASP A 37 19.50 6.96 27.58
CA ASP A 37 18.70 7.97 26.89
C ASP A 37 19.33 8.36 25.54
N HIS A 38 18.48 8.82 24.62
CA HIS A 38 18.85 9.15 23.25
C HIS A 38 18.54 10.60 22.92
N ASP A 39 19.55 11.31 22.40
CA ASP A 39 19.34 12.60 21.76
C ASP A 39 19.08 12.40 20.27
N TYR A 40 17.90 12.85 19.82
CA TYR A 40 17.50 12.76 18.42
C TYR A 40 17.80 14.04 17.67
N GLY A 41 18.28 13.90 16.43
CA GLY A 41 18.42 15.00 15.49
C GLY A 41 17.10 15.41 14.84
N LYS A 42 17.24 16.23 13.79
CA LYS A 42 16.07 16.68 13.01
C LYS A 42 15.35 15.49 12.37
N GLU A 43 14.04 15.63 12.27
CA GLU A 43 13.21 14.66 11.57
C GLU A 43 13.50 14.70 10.06
N GLU A 44 13.72 13.52 9.50
CA GLU A 44 13.88 13.31 8.06
C GLU A 44 12.67 12.49 7.58
N GLN A 45 11.93 13.05 6.63
CA GLN A 45 10.82 12.37 5.99
C GLN A 45 11.32 11.71 4.70
N GLY A 46 11.09 10.41 4.57
CA GLY A 46 11.35 9.70 3.32
C GLY A 46 10.17 9.76 2.36
N ASP A 47 10.30 9.09 1.22
CA ASP A 47 9.25 9.07 0.20
C ASP A 47 7.99 8.32 0.66
N ILE A 48 6.84 8.76 0.15
CA ILE A 48 5.55 8.07 0.34
C ILE A 48 5.68 6.63 -0.17
N LYS A 49 5.35 5.66 0.69
CA LYS A 49 5.32 4.23 0.35
C LYS A 49 3.90 3.71 0.41
N VAL A 50 3.46 3.08 -0.68
CA VAL A 50 2.21 2.30 -0.69
C VAL A 50 2.37 1.12 0.26
N ARG A 51 1.48 1.03 1.24
CA ARG A 51 1.36 -0.09 2.18
C ARG A 51 0.53 -1.20 1.59
N TYR A 52 -0.61 -0.86 0.98
CA TYR A 52 -1.52 -1.79 0.33
C TYR A 52 -2.65 -1.07 -0.41
N TYR A 53 -3.44 -1.82 -1.18
CA TYR A 53 -4.68 -1.35 -1.78
C TYR A 53 -5.89 -2.01 -1.13
N LYS A 54 -6.97 -1.26 -0.93
CA LYS A 54 -8.25 -1.80 -0.43
C LYS A 54 -9.46 -1.21 -1.14
N CYS A 55 -10.56 -1.96 -1.15
CA CYS A 55 -11.86 -1.43 -1.54
C CYS A 55 -12.32 -0.40 -0.51
N SER A 56 -12.77 0.77 -0.96
CA SER A 56 -13.24 1.83 -0.06
C SER A 56 -14.58 1.53 0.60
N ASP A 57 -15.39 0.65 0.01
CA ASP A 57 -16.78 0.43 0.47
C ASP A 57 -16.91 -0.75 1.46
N CYS A 58 -16.05 -1.77 1.34
CA CYS A 58 -16.13 -2.97 2.20
C CYS A 58 -14.80 -3.37 2.86
N ASP A 59 -13.79 -2.51 2.76
CA ASP A 59 -12.43 -2.69 3.31
C ASP A 59 -11.69 -3.96 2.84
N PHE A 60 -12.16 -4.62 1.78
CA PHE A 60 -11.46 -5.76 1.19
C PHE A 60 -10.05 -5.37 0.75
N VAL A 61 -9.04 -6.05 1.30
CA VAL A 61 -7.62 -5.81 0.99
C VAL A 61 -7.21 -6.65 -0.23
N VAL A 62 -6.51 -6.03 -1.18
CA VAL A 62 -6.01 -6.72 -2.36
C VAL A 62 -4.74 -7.50 -2.00
N SER A 63 -4.79 -8.82 -2.15
CA SER A 63 -3.67 -9.72 -1.90
C SER A 63 -3.37 -10.60 -3.10
N ASP A 64 -2.11 -11.00 -3.22
CA ASP A 64 -1.70 -12.12 -4.05
C ASP A 64 -2.36 -13.38 -3.48
N THR A 65 -3.22 -14.03 -4.26
CA THR A 65 -3.92 -15.24 -3.81
C THR A 65 -2.99 -16.45 -3.78
N ILE A 66 -1.86 -16.42 -4.49
CA ILE A 66 -0.89 -17.51 -4.53
C ILE A 66 -0.02 -17.46 -3.27
N ASP A 67 0.56 -16.29 -2.99
CA ASP A 67 1.49 -16.12 -1.87
C ASP A 67 0.79 -15.65 -0.57
N ALA A 68 -0.52 -15.37 -0.63
CA ALA A 68 -1.31 -14.74 0.44
C ALA A 68 -0.72 -13.41 0.96
N THR A 69 0.14 -12.75 0.18
CA THR A 69 0.78 -11.48 0.55
C THR A 69 0.01 -10.28 0.04
N ILE A 70 0.03 -9.18 0.78
CA ILE A 70 -0.69 -7.97 0.36
C ILE A 70 0.05 -7.28 -0.80
N ILE A 71 -0.68 -6.91 -1.85
CA ILE A 71 -0.11 -6.23 -3.02
C ILE A 71 0.16 -4.77 -2.70
N LYS A 72 1.40 -4.33 -2.98
CA LYS A 72 1.87 -2.95 -2.80
C LYS A 72 2.38 -2.30 -4.08
N ASP A 73 2.61 -3.12 -5.10
CA ASP A 73 3.16 -2.71 -6.39
C ASP A 73 2.03 -2.46 -7.40
N VAL A 74 2.10 -1.33 -8.10
CA VAL A 74 1.04 -0.89 -9.03
C VAL A 74 0.94 -1.80 -10.26
N VAL A 75 2.05 -2.40 -10.70
CA VAL A 75 2.08 -3.31 -11.84
C VAL A 75 1.41 -4.63 -11.44
N LYS A 76 1.76 -5.18 -10.26
CA LYS A 76 1.09 -6.35 -9.69
C LYS A 76 -0.40 -6.10 -9.45
N LEU A 77 -0.79 -4.92 -8.99
CA LEU A 77 -2.19 -4.53 -8.86
C LEU A 77 -2.92 -4.61 -10.21
N GLY A 78 -2.31 -4.08 -11.27
CA GLY A 78 -2.88 -4.15 -12.62
C GLY A 78 -3.09 -5.59 -13.10
N TYR A 79 -2.13 -6.48 -12.85
CA TYR A 79 -2.27 -7.91 -13.15
C TYR A 79 -3.37 -8.57 -12.32
N TRP A 80 -3.43 -8.28 -11.02
CA TRP A 80 -4.46 -8.80 -10.15
C TRP A 80 -5.87 -8.40 -10.62
N CYS A 81 -6.07 -7.12 -10.95
CA CYS A 81 -7.35 -6.63 -11.47
C CYS A 81 -7.75 -7.33 -12.77
N LYS A 82 -6.81 -7.58 -13.69
CA LYS A 82 -7.10 -8.32 -14.94
C LYS A 82 -7.59 -9.74 -14.71
N MET A 83 -7.10 -10.40 -13.66
CA MET A 83 -7.42 -11.79 -13.33
C MET A 83 -8.69 -11.93 -12.47
N ASN A 84 -8.97 -10.94 -11.63
CA ASN A 84 -10.02 -11.04 -10.61
C ASN A 84 -11.23 -10.13 -10.86
N CYS A 85 -11.08 -9.07 -11.65
CA CYS A 85 -12.19 -8.18 -12.02
C CYS A 85 -12.75 -8.62 -13.38
N LYS A 86 -14.08 -8.57 -13.55
CA LYS A 86 -14.72 -8.86 -14.84
C LYS A 86 -14.24 -7.83 -15.87
N GLN A 87 -13.78 -8.31 -17.03
CA GLN A 87 -13.45 -7.45 -18.16
C GLN A 87 -14.75 -7.03 -18.86
N GLU A 88 -14.93 -5.72 -19.09
CA GLU A 88 -15.96 -5.18 -19.99
C GLU A 88 -15.43 -5.13 -21.43
#